data_AF-A0A6A6BCZ5-F1
#
_entry.id   AF-A0A6A6BCZ5-F1
#
_cell.length_a   1.000
_cell.length_b   1.000
_cell.length_c   1.000
_cell.angle_alpha   90.00
_cell.angle_beta   90.00
_cell.angle_gamma   90.00
#
_symmetry.space_group_name_H-M   'P 1'
#
loop_
_entity.id
_entity.type
_entity.pdbx_description
1 polymer ?
#
loop_
_entity_poly.entity_id
_entity_poly.type
_entity_poly.pdbx_seq_one_letter_code
_entity_poly.pdbx_strand_id
1 'polypeptide(L)'
;MERGTSIKSILQRGSDRTPLHYASEHGHADAIRVLIARGADITARAKGGKTPLHVAGGDEEVVEALISLGSDMTAEDDTGATPLHTLAMAGQTAGIRTLLDARCPAHSIDKAQSTPLHLACRRPNNASAVSTLLSAGAYVNAPDAEGVRPLHEACQYGNVELIQLLATAGADLE
;
A
#
# COMPACT_ATOMS: atom_id res chain seq x y z
N MET A 1 9.92 9.82 -38.43
CA MET A 1 9.95 10.61 -37.19
C MET A 1 8.70 10.27 -36.41
N GLU A 2 8.89 9.86 -35.18
CA GLU A 2 8.17 8.78 -34.50
C GLU A 2 6.77 9.17 -34.01
N ARG A 3 5.90 8.17 -33.95
CA ARG A 3 4.48 8.22 -33.54
C ARG A 3 4.34 8.52 -32.04
N GLY A 4 4.75 9.72 -31.62
CA GLY A 4 4.55 10.29 -30.29
C GLY A 4 3.12 10.76 -30.01
N THR A 5 2.15 10.42 -30.86
CA THR A 5 0.72 10.65 -30.62
C THR A 5 0.20 9.64 -29.60
N SER A 6 0.62 9.88 -28.35
CA SER A 6 -0.11 9.68 -27.11
C SER A 6 -0.79 8.32 -26.91
N ILE A 7 -0.05 7.38 -26.33
CA ILE A 7 -0.62 6.43 -25.37
C ILE A 7 -1.48 7.18 -24.31
N LYS A 8 -1.18 8.46 -24.05
CA LYS A 8 -2.01 9.37 -23.22
C LYS A 8 -3.46 9.51 -23.68
N SER A 9 -3.81 9.37 -24.96
CA SER A 9 -5.17 9.69 -25.45
C SER A 9 -6.14 8.52 -25.43
N ILE A 10 -5.69 7.28 -25.22
CA ILE A 10 -6.55 6.08 -25.26
C ILE A 10 -7.30 5.88 -23.91
N LEU A 11 -6.93 6.64 -22.86
CA LEU A 11 -7.37 6.38 -21.49
C LEU A 11 -8.36 7.42 -20.94
N GLN A 12 -8.86 8.31 -21.80
CA GLN A 12 -9.77 9.39 -21.41
C GLN A 12 -11.23 8.92 -21.26
N ARG A 13 -11.42 7.84 -20.49
CA ARG A 13 -12.74 7.40 -19.98
C ARG A 13 -12.69 7.36 -18.45
N GLY A 14 -12.91 8.51 -17.82
CA GLY A 14 -13.39 8.64 -16.43
C GLY A 14 -12.44 8.26 -15.29
N SER A 15 -11.31 7.62 -15.55
CA SER A 15 -10.23 7.42 -14.57
C SER A 15 -8.90 7.73 -15.24
N ASP A 16 -8.07 8.58 -14.64
CA ASP A 16 -6.71 8.89 -15.11
C ASP A 16 -5.73 7.69 -14.99
N ARG A 17 -6.26 6.46 -15.03
CA ARG A 17 -5.50 5.21 -14.94
C ARG A 17 -4.74 4.94 -16.25
N THR A 18 -3.44 4.75 -16.12
CA THR A 18 -2.55 4.33 -17.22
C THR A 18 -2.61 2.81 -17.43
N PRO A 19 -2.12 2.24 -18.55
CA PRO A 19 -2.08 0.78 -18.71
C PRO A 19 -1.21 0.12 -17.63
N LEU A 20 -0.24 0.87 -17.09
CA LEU A 20 0.62 0.45 -16.00
C LEU A 20 -0.16 0.26 -14.68
N HIS A 21 -1.18 1.09 -14.41
CA HIS A 21 -2.07 0.89 -13.27
C HIS A 21 -2.87 -0.41 -13.40
N TYR A 22 -3.43 -0.67 -14.59
CA TYR A 22 -4.18 -1.90 -14.84
C TYR A 22 -3.28 -3.14 -14.71
N ALA A 23 -2.08 -3.11 -15.29
CA ALA A 23 -1.13 -4.22 -15.17
C ALA A 23 -0.71 -4.48 -13.71
N SER A 24 -0.55 -3.43 -12.92
CA SER A 24 -0.21 -3.54 -11.49
C SER A 24 -1.37 -4.09 -10.65
N GLU A 25 -2.59 -3.63 -10.91
CA GLU A 25 -3.80 -4.10 -10.20
C GLU A 25 -4.12 -5.57 -10.49
N HIS A 26 -3.77 -6.08 -11.68
CA HIS A 26 -4.15 -7.41 -12.14
C HIS A 26 -3.01 -8.44 -12.13
N GLY A 27 -1.87 -8.16 -11.50
CA GLY A 27 -0.81 -9.17 -11.34
C GLY A 27 0.00 -9.43 -12.62
N HIS A 28 0.24 -8.41 -13.46
CA HIS A 28 0.91 -8.60 -14.76
C HIS A 28 2.33 -8.01 -14.78
N ALA A 29 3.24 -8.64 -14.05
CA ALA A 29 4.64 -8.20 -13.91
C ALA A 29 5.37 -8.09 -15.28
N ASP A 30 5.21 -9.07 -16.17
CA ASP A 30 5.80 -9.00 -17.51
C ASP A 30 5.27 -7.82 -18.33
N ALA A 31 3.97 -7.53 -18.22
CA ALA A 31 3.36 -6.37 -18.89
C ALA A 31 3.93 -5.06 -18.33
N ILE A 32 4.15 -4.96 -17.02
CA ILE A 32 4.83 -3.81 -16.38
C ILE A 32 6.21 -3.60 -17.00
N ARG A 33 7.04 -4.65 -17.07
CA ARG A 33 8.40 -4.56 -17.64
C ARG A 33 8.37 -4.07 -19.08
N VAL A 34 7.47 -4.61 -19.91
CA VAL A 34 7.30 -4.19 -21.31
C VAL A 34 6.83 -2.74 -21.41
N LEU A 35 5.83 -2.34 -20.62
CA LEU A 35 5.31 -0.97 -20.64
C LEU A 35 6.38 0.05 -20.26
N ILE A 36 7.14 -0.20 -19.20
CA ILE A 36 8.22 0.68 -18.74
C ILE A 36 9.34 0.76 -19.79
N ALA A 37 9.75 -0.37 -20.38
CA ALA A 37 10.74 -0.40 -21.46
C ALA A 37 10.31 0.39 -22.72
N ARG A 38 9.00 0.62 -22.89
CA ARG A 38 8.42 1.44 -23.97
C ARG A 38 8.12 2.88 -23.56
N GLY A 39 8.62 3.32 -22.40
CA GLY A 39 8.50 4.70 -21.92
C GLY A 39 7.20 5.02 -21.18
N ALA A 40 6.54 4.01 -20.61
CA ALA A 40 5.47 4.28 -19.64
C ALA A 40 6.02 5.00 -18.41
N ASP A 41 5.26 5.95 -17.89
CA ASP A 41 5.62 6.72 -16.70
C ASP A 41 5.27 5.94 -15.43
N ILE A 42 6.29 5.51 -14.68
CA ILE A 42 6.14 4.78 -13.40
C ILE A 42 5.60 5.66 -12.27
N THR A 43 5.68 6.98 -12.42
CA THR A 43 5.22 7.98 -11.45
C THR A 43 3.80 8.48 -11.75
N ALA A 44 3.18 7.99 -12.83
CA ALA A 44 1.85 8.43 -13.24
C ALA A 44 0.85 8.27 -12.10
N ARG A 45 0.02 9.30 -11.89
CA ARG A 45 -1.00 9.33 -10.83
C ARG A 45 -2.39 9.16 -11.43
N ALA A 46 -3.11 8.13 -10.99
CA ALA A 46 -4.53 7.96 -11.26
C ALA A 46 -5.39 8.82 -10.30
N LYS A 47 -6.71 8.71 -10.42
CA LYS A 47 -7.67 9.35 -9.51
C LYS A 47 -7.33 9.05 -8.05
N GLY A 48 -7.34 10.08 -7.21
CA GLY A 48 -6.97 9.98 -5.80
C GLY A 48 -5.46 9.97 -5.57
N GLY A 49 -4.65 10.32 -6.57
CA GLY A 49 -3.20 10.44 -6.43
C GLY A 49 -2.44 9.11 -6.46
N LYS A 50 -3.12 8.00 -6.72
CA LYS A 50 -2.53 6.65 -6.64
C LYS A 50 -1.54 6.42 -7.77
N THR A 51 -0.33 5.97 -7.44
CA THR A 51 0.67 5.48 -8.41
C THR A 51 0.40 4.01 -8.76
N PRO A 52 1.09 3.42 -9.76
CA PRO A 52 1.00 1.98 -10.03
C PRO A 52 1.30 1.12 -8.80
N LEU A 53 2.26 1.53 -7.95
CA LEU A 53 2.62 0.79 -6.74
C LEU A 53 1.53 0.84 -5.65
N HIS A 54 0.70 1.90 -5.60
CA HIS A 54 -0.45 1.94 -4.68
C HIS A 54 -1.53 0.92 -5.03
N VAL A 55 -1.65 0.59 -6.33
CA VAL A 55 -2.65 -0.35 -6.83
C VAL A 55 -2.07 -1.72 -7.15
N ALA A 56 -0.75 -1.90 -7.00
CA ALA A 56 -0.11 -3.19 -7.06
C ALA A 56 -0.85 -4.10 -6.09
N GLY A 57 -1.56 -5.09 -6.63
CA GLY A 57 -2.18 -6.10 -5.77
C GLY A 57 -1.10 -6.77 -4.93
N GLY A 58 -1.51 -7.61 -3.98
CA GLY A 58 -0.58 -8.31 -3.09
C GLY A 58 0.30 -9.35 -3.77
N ASP A 59 0.38 -9.30 -5.09
CA ASP A 59 1.27 -10.07 -5.94
C ASP A 59 2.69 -9.56 -5.77
N GLU A 60 3.51 -10.39 -5.14
CA GLU A 60 4.92 -10.13 -4.85
C GLU A 60 5.70 -9.78 -6.12
N GLU A 61 5.44 -10.46 -7.24
CA GLU A 61 6.19 -10.26 -8.48
C GLU A 61 5.92 -8.88 -9.07
N VAL A 62 4.69 -8.38 -8.96
CA VAL A 62 4.34 -7.01 -9.37
C VAL A 62 5.03 -5.98 -8.49
N VAL A 63 4.97 -6.15 -7.17
CA VAL A 63 5.58 -5.22 -6.22
C VAL A 63 7.09 -5.17 -6.43
N GLU A 64 7.76 -6.32 -6.56
CA GLU A 64 9.18 -6.41 -6.88
C GLU A 64 9.53 -5.79 -8.24
N ALA A 65 8.73 -6.05 -9.27
CA ALA A 65 8.95 -5.46 -10.58
C ALA A 65 8.88 -3.93 -10.53
N LEU A 66 7.90 -3.36 -9.84
CA LEU A 66 7.77 -1.90 -9.71
C LEU A 66 8.91 -1.28 -8.90
N ILE A 67 9.32 -1.90 -7.79
CA ILE A 67 10.44 -1.42 -6.98
C ILE A 67 11.75 -1.47 -7.79
N SER A 68 12.04 -2.60 -8.44
CA SER A 68 13.27 -2.77 -9.24
C SER A 68 13.34 -1.83 -10.44
N LEU A 69 12.19 -1.36 -10.94
CA LEU A 69 12.10 -0.37 -12.01
C LEU A 69 12.09 1.09 -11.50
N GLY A 70 12.29 1.31 -10.20
CA GLY A 70 12.47 2.64 -9.61
C GLY A 70 11.18 3.31 -9.15
N SER A 71 10.12 2.54 -8.84
CA SER A 71 8.92 3.12 -8.23
C SER A 71 9.21 3.63 -6.82
N ASP A 72 8.67 4.81 -6.49
CA ASP A 72 8.80 5.41 -5.17
C ASP A 72 7.86 4.74 -4.16
N MET A 73 8.44 3.99 -3.23
CA MET A 73 7.71 3.31 -2.14
C MET A 73 7.13 4.28 -1.10
N THR A 74 7.56 5.54 -1.10
CA THR A 74 7.11 6.58 -0.17
C THR A 74 6.15 7.57 -0.80
N ALA A 75 5.83 7.41 -2.09
CA ALA A 75 4.87 8.27 -2.77
C ALA A 75 3.53 8.29 -2.02
N GLU A 76 3.01 9.48 -1.77
CA GLU A 76 1.73 9.67 -1.08
C GLU A 76 0.61 9.84 -2.09
N ASP A 77 -0.54 9.21 -1.84
CA ASP A 77 -1.79 9.49 -2.55
C ASP A 77 -2.45 10.78 -2.01
N ASP A 78 -3.65 11.15 -2.51
CA ASP A 78 -4.30 12.40 -2.11
C ASP A 78 -4.72 12.43 -0.63
N THR A 79 -4.71 11.28 0.05
CA THR A 79 -4.98 11.15 1.49
C THR A 79 -3.71 11.10 2.34
N GLY A 80 -2.53 11.17 1.72
CA GLY A 80 -1.24 10.95 2.40
C GLY A 80 -0.89 9.47 2.55
N ALA A 81 -1.73 8.55 2.09
CA ALA A 81 -1.46 7.13 2.22
C ALA A 81 -0.36 6.73 1.24
N THR A 82 0.62 5.98 1.74
CA THR A 82 1.68 5.36 0.92
C THR A 82 1.24 3.99 0.39
N PRO A 83 1.98 3.36 -0.54
CA PRO A 83 1.69 1.98 -0.94
C PRO A 83 1.64 0.98 0.23
N LEU A 84 2.45 1.17 1.27
CA LEU A 84 2.39 0.31 2.46
C LEU A 84 1.05 0.43 3.19
N HIS A 85 0.44 1.62 3.22
CA HIS A 85 -0.90 1.83 3.77
C HIS A 85 -1.96 1.08 2.96
N THR A 86 -1.90 1.15 1.62
CA THR A 86 -2.89 0.49 0.77
C THR A 86 -2.81 -1.03 0.88
N LEU A 87 -1.60 -1.60 0.88
CA LEU A 87 -1.37 -3.03 1.07
C LEU A 87 -1.80 -3.50 2.47
N ALA A 88 -1.50 -2.72 3.50
CA ALA A 88 -1.92 -2.99 4.89
C ALA A 88 -3.45 -3.02 5.02
N MET A 89 -4.13 -2.00 4.48
CA MET A 89 -5.58 -1.92 4.45
C MET A 89 -6.21 -3.04 3.61
N ALA A 90 -5.53 -3.54 2.58
CA ALA A 90 -6.02 -4.66 1.76
C ALA A 90 -5.68 -6.04 2.36
N GLY A 91 -4.82 -6.09 3.38
CA GLY A 91 -4.30 -7.32 3.98
C GLY A 91 -3.36 -8.14 3.09
N GLN A 92 -2.70 -7.45 2.16
CA GLN A 92 -1.85 -8.04 1.14
C GLN A 92 -0.46 -8.37 1.69
N THR A 93 -0.41 -9.40 2.53
CA THR A 93 0.75 -9.76 3.36
C THR A 93 2.04 -9.97 2.55
N ALA A 94 1.97 -10.57 1.36
CA ALA A 94 3.14 -10.78 0.51
C ALA A 94 3.72 -9.43 0.05
N GLY A 95 2.91 -8.55 -0.55
CA GLY A 95 3.35 -7.21 -0.93
C GLY A 95 3.87 -6.36 0.24
N ILE A 96 3.24 -6.46 1.42
CA ILE A 96 3.73 -5.80 2.65
C ILE A 96 5.15 -6.27 2.97
N ARG A 97 5.38 -7.58 2.95
CA ARG A 97 6.69 -8.18 3.21
C ARG A 97 7.72 -7.71 2.19
N THR A 98 7.38 -7.74 0.91
CA THR A 98 8.26 -7.27 -0.17
C THR A 98 8.69 -5.81 0.02
N LEU A 99 7.78 -4.91 0.37
CA LEU A 99 8.12 -3.51 0.65
C LEU A 99 9.06 -3.38 1.86
N LEU A 100 8.76 -4.08 2.94
CA LEU A 100 9.55 -4.01 4.18
C LEU A 100 10.95 -4.62 3.98
N ASP A 101 11.06 -5.71 3.23
CA ASP A 101 12.33 -6.33 2.85
C ASP A 101 13.16 -5.40 1.97
N ALA A 102 12.51 -4.63 1.08
CA ALA A 102 13.11 -3.54 0.32
C ALA A 102 13.43 -2.27 1.16
N ARG A 103 13.31 -2.34 2.49
CA ARG A 103 13.59 -1.25 3.45
C ARG A 103 12.62 -0.07 3.33
N CYS A 104 11.38 -0.30 2.89
CA CYS A 104 10.31 0.69 3.00
C CYS A 104 10.06 1.05 4.48
N PRO A 105 9.92 2.34 4.83
CA PRO A 105 9.61 2.75 6.20
C PRO A 105 8.27 2.21 6.68
N ALA A 106 8.28 1.45 7.78
CA ALA A 106 7.06 0.87 8.38
C ALA A 106 6.19 1.87 9.16
N HIS A 107 6.73 3.06 9.45
CA HIS A 107 6.15 4.06 10.35
C HIS A 107 5.68 5.33 9.61
N SER A 108 5.47 5.25 8.29
CA SER A 108 4.84 6.32 7.54
C SER A 108 3.47 6.64 8.12
N ILE A 109 3.05 7.88 7.98
CA ILE A 109 1.75 8.38 8.45
C ILE A 109 1.00 9.03 7.29
N ASP A 110 -0.32 8.84 7.25
CA ASP A 110 -1.18 9.56 6.33
C ASP A 110 -1.60 10.94 6.88
N LYS A 111 -2.50 11.65 6.19
CA LYS A 111 -2.98 12.96 6.64
C LYS A 111 -3.78 12.92 7.95
N ALA A 112 -4.31 11.76 8.33
CA ALA A 112 -4.95 11.53 9.63
C ALA A 112 -3.93 11.10 10.70
N GLN A 113 -2.63 11.15 10.42
CA GLN A 113 -1.55 10.59 11.25
C GLN A 113 -1.69 9.06 11.48
N SER A 114 -2.53 8.38 10.70
CA SER A 114 -2.69 6.94 10.80
C SER A 114 -1.49 6.24 10.17
N THR A 115 -0.95 5.23 10.86
CA THR A 115 0.10 4.36 10.33
C THR A 115 -0.50 3.19 9.51
N PRO A 116 0.30 2.44 8.73
CA PRO A 116 -0.19 1.23 8.07
C PRO A 116 -0.81 0.21 9.05
N LEU A 117 -0.31 0.16 10.28
CA LEU A 117 -0.84 -0.71 11.33
C LEU A 117 -2.28 -0.33 11.72
N HIS A 118 -2.64 0.95 11.78
CA HIS A 118 -4.02 1.39 12.00
C HIS A 118 -4.94 0.82 10.93
N LEU A 119 -4.58 1.00 9.66
CA LEU A 119 -5.41 0.57 8.53
C LEU A 119 -5.53 -0.95 8.44
N ALA A 120 -4.47 -1.69 8.80
CA ALA A 120 -4.53 -3.14 8.87
C ALA A 120 -5.57 -3.62 9.90
N CYS A 121 -5.71 -2.89 11.01
CA CYS A 121 -6.66 -3.21 12.08
C CYS A 121 -8.13 -2.93 11.74
N ARG A 122 -8.42 -2.19 10.67
CA ARG A 122 -9.80 -1.89 10.22
C ARG A 122 -10.50 -3.04 9.50
N ARG A 123 -9.77 -4.12 9.18
CA ARG A 123 -10.29 -5.22 8.36
C ARG A 123 -10.40 -6.52 9.16
N PRO A 124 -11.46 -7.31 8.90
CA PRO A 124 -11.51 -8.68 9.39
C PRO A 124 -10.42 -9.52 8.72
N ASN A 125 -9.96 -10.57 9.41
CA ASN A 125 -9.03 -11.59 8.90
C ASN A 125 -7.68 -11.04 8.42
N ASN A 126 -7.17 -9.98 9.06
CA ASN A 126 -5.92 -9.32 8.66
C ASN A 126 -4.73 -9.61 9.58
N ALA A 127 -4.80 -10.69 10.36
CA ALA A 127 -3.78 -11.04 11.37
C ALA A 127 -2.38 -11.21 10.79
N SER A 128 -2.25 -11.81 9.60
CA SER A 128 -0.95 -11.98 8.93
C SER A 128 -0.28 -10.65 8.55
N ALA A 129 -1.06 -9.66 8.10
CA ALA A 129 -0.52 -8.34 7.79
C ALA A 129 -0.09 -7.61 9.06
N VAL A 130 -0.93 -7.64 10.10
CA VAL A 130 -0.64 -7.03 11.41
C VAL A 130 0.62 -7.66 12.02
N SER A 131 0.72 -8.99 12.02
CA SER A 131 1.92 -9.71 12.49
C SER A 131 3.17 -9.33 11.69
N THR A 132 3.05 -9.20 10.37
CA THR A 132 4.18 -8.82 9.50
C THR A 132 4.64 -7.38 9.80
N LEU A 133 3.71 -6.43 9.96
CA LEU A 133 4.01 -5.04 10.31
C LEU A 133 4.69 -4.95 11.69
N LEU A 134 4.15 -5.64 12.70
CA LEU A 134 4.73 -5.65 14.06
C LEU A 134 6.12 -6.28 14.08
N SER A 135 6.32 -7.39 13.35
CA SER A 135 7.62 -8.04 13.22
C SER A 135 8.67 -7.15 12.55
N ALA A 136 8.22 -6.22 11.70
CA ALA A 136 9.07 -5.21 11.07
C ALA A 136 9.24 -3.93 11.90
N GLY A 137 8.77 -3.92 13.16
CA GLY A 137 8.96 -2.82 14.09
C GLY A 137 7.91 -1.70 13.99
N ALA A 138 6.72 -1.97 13.42
CA ALA A 138 5.61 -1.02 13.50
C ALA A 138 5.26 -0.73 14.97
N TYR A 139 5.03 0.56 15.28
CA TYR A 139 4.70 0.99 16.64
C TYR A 139 3.27 0.59 17.01
N VAL A 140 3.14 -0.41 17.87
CA VAL A 140 1.85 -0.97 18.33
C VAL A 140 0.93 0.07 18.98
N ASN A 141 1.53 1.08 19.61
CA ASN A 141 0.86 2.09 20.43
C ASN A 141 0.82 3.48 19.77
N ALA A 142 1.17 3.61 18.49
CA ALA A 142 1.15 4.90 17.80
C ALA A 142 -0.26 5.51 17.85
N PRO A 143 -0.43 6.76 18.32
CA PRO A 143 -1.68 7.48 18.19
C PRO A 143 -1.78 8.15 16.82
N ASP A 144 -2.99 8.18 16.26
CA ASP A 144 -3.34 9.05 15.14
C ASP A 144 -3.66 10.48 15.60
N ALA A 145 -4.18 11.33 14.70
CA ALA A 145 -4.45 12.73 14.99
C ALA A 145 -5.51 12.95 16.08
N GLU A 146 -6.39 11.96 16.28
CA GLU A 146 -7.46 11.98 17.28
C GLU A 146 -7.08 11.17 18.54
N GLY A 147 -5.85 10.65 18.62
CA GLY A 147 -5.38 9.80 19.71
C GLY A 147 -5.88 8.35 19.62
N VAL A 148 -6.50 7.96 18.50
CA VAL A 148 -6.90 6.58 18.23
C VAL A 148 -5.62 5.76 18.02
N ARG A 149 -5.63 4.51 18.50
CA ARG A 149 -4.49 3.59 18.42
C ARG A 149 -4.90 2.36 17.62
N PRO A 150 -3.97 1.54 17.11
CA PRO A 150 -4.33 0.31 16.41
C PRO A 150 -5.26 -0.62 17.19
N LEU A 151 -5.14 -0.68 18.53
CA LEU A 151 -6.06 -1.46 19.36
C LEU A 151 -7.48 -0.90 19.35
N HIS A 152 -7.66 0.43 19.38
CA HIS A 152 -8.97 1.06 19.29
C HIS A 152 -9.68 0.69 17.97
N GLU A 153 -8.94 0.67 16.85
CA GLU A 153 -9.45 0.22 15.55
C GLU A 153 -9.90 -1.25 15.60
N ALA A 154 -9.04 -2.15 16.11
CA ALA A 154 -9.40 -3.57 16.24
C ALA A 154 -10.65 -3.78 17.11
N CYS A 155 -10.80 -3.00 18.18
CA CYS A 155 -11.99 -2.98 19.04
C CYS A 155 -13.23 -2.44 18.30
N GLN A 156 -13.12 -1.32 17.58
CA GLN A 156 -14.21 -0.70 16.84
C GLN A 156 -14.84 -1.67 15.82
N TYR A 157 -14.01 -2.49 15.17
CA TYR A 157 -14.46 -3.47 14.19
C TYR A 157 -14.71 -4.87 14.79
N GLY A 158 -14.58 -5.03 16.11
CA GLY A 158 -14.87 -6.27 16.83
C GLY A 158 -13.95 -7.45 16.47
N ASN A 159 -12.71 -7.17 16.05
CA ASN A 159 -11.79 -8.19 15.59
C ASN A 159 -11.00 -8.82 16.77
N VAL A 160 -11.60 -9.83 17.41
CA VAL A 160 -11.06 -10.51 18.60
C VAL A 160 -9.65 -11.06 18.37
N GLU A 161 -9.37 -11.60 17.18
CA GLU A 161 -8.04 -12.12 16.84
C GLU A 161 -6.99 -10.99 16.84
N LEU A 162 -7.30 -9.85 16.21
CA LEU A 162 -6.40 -8.70 16.22
C LEU A 162 -6.24 -8.08 17.60
N ILE A 163 -7.30 -8.03 18.40
CA ILE A 163 -7.24 -7.56 19.79
C ILE A 163 -6.24 -8.41 20.59
N GLN A 164 -6.33 -9.74 20.50
CA GLN A 164 -5.42 -10.66 21.18
C GLN A 164 -3.97 -10.50 20.68
N LEU A 165 -3.80 -10.36 19.37
CA LEU A 165 -2.49 -10.21 18.75
C LEU A 165 -1.82 -8.89 19.19
N LEU A 166 -2.54 -7.78 19.16
CA LEU A 166 -2.05 -6.47 19.59
C LEU A 166 -1.74 -6.46 21.09
N ALA A 167 -2.61 -7.04 21.93
CA ALA A 167 -2.36 -7.17 23.36
C ALA A 167 -1.08 -7.97 23.65
N THR A 168 -0.87 -9.07 22.91
CA THR A 168 0.36 -9.88 23.01
C THR A 168 1.60 -9.11 22.55
N ALA A 169 1.43 -8.21 21.57
CA ALA A 169 2.50 -7.34 21.07
C ALA A 169 2.76 -6.11 21.95
N GLY A 170 2.09 -5.98 23.10
CA GLY A 170 2.30 -4.89 24.06
C GLY A 170 1.45 -3.66 23.81
N ALA A 171 0.28 -3.81 23.17
CA ALA A 171 -0.68 -2.72 23.07
C ALA A 171 -1.18 -2.29 24.46
N ASP A 172 -1.25 -0.97 24.68
CA ASP A 172 -1.82 -0.39 25.90
C ASP A 172 -3.33 -0.68 25.92
N LEU A 173 -3.83 -1.22 27.03
CA LEU A 173 -5.25 -1.57 27.22
C LEU A 173 -6.07 -0.46 27.90
N GLU A 174 -5.42 0.65 28.28
CA GLU A 174 -6.03 1.79 28.99
C GLU A 174 -6.16 3.03 28.10
#